data_AF-A0A1Y1K1V4-F1
#
_entry.id   AF-A0A1Y1K1V4-F1
#
_cell.length_a   1.000
_cell.length_b   1.000
_cell.length_c   1.000
_cell.angle_alpha   90.00
_cell.angle_beta   90.00
_cell.angle_gamma   90.00
#
_symmetry.space_group_name_H-M   'P 1'
#
loop_
_entity.id
_entity.type
_entity.pdbx_description
1 polymer ?
#
loop_
_entity_poly.entity_id
_entity_poly.type
_entity_poly.pdbx_seq_one_letter_code
_entity_poly.pdbx_strand_id
1 'polypeptide(L)'
;YARLAAWEMPLLAKFAKPFVPPKENEILRWRYTTYMGESHPAEKKVVVQFAPDDLKLTPVQTVKLKKLVGPRYNPETDLVKISCESYEHQAQNKRYLTGLVDDLIAAAKDPKDTFEDVPLDLRHHRIKEKPRFPKEWRMTMERRLELDEQRKAAAIADMERAEGGLLVDG
;
A
#
# COMPACT_ATOMS: atom_id res chain seq x y z
N TYR A 1 21.94 -32.41 -5.09
CA TYR A 1 21.03 -31.45 -5.77
C TYR A 1 21.00 -31.55 -7.29
N ALA A 2 22.13 -31.64 -8.01
CA ALA A 2 22.11 -31.71 -9.49
C ALA A 2 21.28 -32.89 -10.07
N ARG A 3 21.35 -34.08 -9.45
CA ARG A 3 20.50 -35.23 -9.83
C ARG A 3 19.00 -34.95 -9.65
N LEU A 4 18.60 -34.43 -8.48
CA LEU A 4 17.22 -33.98 -8.20
C LEU A 4 16.73 -32.96 -9.23
N ALA A 5 17.57 -31.97 -9.56
CA ALA A 5 17.23 -30.95 -10.53
C ALA A 5 17.05 -31.51 -11.96
N ALA A 6 17.88 -32.48 -12.36
CA ALA A 6 17.80 -33.08 -13.69
C ALA A 6 16.64 -34.07 -13.84
N TRP A 7 16.33 -34.86 -12.81
CA TRP A 7 15.43 -36.01 -12.92
C TRP A 7 14.10 -35.87 -12.19
N GLU A 8 14.06 -35.14 -11.07
CA GLU A 8 12.85 -35.02 -10.24
C GLU A 8 12.13 -33.69 -10.44
N MET A 9 12.85 -32.55 -10.49
CA MET A 9 12.24 -31.23 -10.66
C MET A 9 11.39 -31.09 -11.94
N PRO A 10 11.77 -31.63 -13.11
CA PRO A 10 10.92 -31.56 -14.31
C PRO A 10 9.59 -32.30 -14.13
N LEU A 11 9.52 -33.30 -13.25
CA LEU A 11 8.28 -34.02 -12.95
C LEU A 11 7.28 -33.16 -12.17
N LEU A 12 7.75 -32.15 -11.42
CA LEU A 12 6.86 -31.21 -10.72
C LEU A 12 6.00 -30.38 -11.68
N ALA A 13 6.47 -30.16 -12.92
CA ALA A 13 5.70 -29.45 -13.94
C ALA A 13 4.36 -30.14 -14.24
N LYS A 14 4.27 -31.47 -14.07
CA LYS A 14 3.02 -32.22 -14.24
C LYS A 14 1.95 -31.89 -13.20
N PHE A 15 2.37 -31.37 -12.04
CA PHE A 15 1.49 -31.02 -10.92
C PHE A 15 1.29 -29.51 -10.78
N ALA A 16 1.99 -28.70 -11.58
CA ALA A 16 1.85 -27.26 -11.58
C ALA A 16 0.44 -26.87 -12.07
N LYS A 17 -0.13 -25.86 -11.41
CA LYS A 17 -1.40 -25.26 -11.79
C LYS A 17 -1.15 -23.81 -12.22
N PRO A 18 -1.74 -23.32 -13.33
CA PRO A 18 -1.59 -21.93 -13.73
C PRO A 18 -2.21 -21.01 -12.68
N PHE A 19 -1.62 -19.83 -12.52
CA PHE A 19 -2.20 -18.79 -11.67
C PHE A 19 -3.48 -18.26 -12.30
N VAL A 20 -4.56 -18.21 -11.52
CA VAL A 20 -5.83 -17.58 -11.89
C VAL A 20 -6.03 -16.38 -10.96
N PRO A 21 -6.23 -15.16 -11.49
CA PRO A 21 -6.50 -14.00 -10.65
C PRO A 21 -7.81 -14.19 -9.87
N PRO A 22 -7.92 -13.60 -8.68
CA PRO A 22 -9.13 -13.70 -7.88
C PRO A 22 -10.32 -13.03 -8.59
N LYS A 23 -11.51 -13.57 -8.36
CA LYS A 23 -12.78 -13.02 -8.88
C LYS A 23 -13.23 -11.81 -8.05
N GLU A 24 -14.17 -11.02 -8.58
CA GLU A 24 -14.72 -9.85 -7.88
C GLU A 24 -15.40 -10.18 -6.54
N ASN A 25 -15.88 -11.41 -6.34
CA ASN A 25 -16.48 -11.85 -5.08
C ASN A 25 -15.45 -12.35 -4.05
N GLU A 26 -14.18 -12.50 -4.44
CA GLU A 26 -13.08 -12.97 -3.59
C GLU A 26 -12.33 -11.79 -2.97
N ILE A 27 -13.06 -10.99 -2.19
CA ILE A 27 -12.59 -9.70 -1.66
C ILE A 27 -11.64 -9.82 -0.45
N LEU A 28 -11.64 -10.97 0.24
CA LEU A 28 -10.85 -11.17 1.46
C LEU A 28 -9.50 -11.78 1.14
N ARG A 29 -8.43 -11.06 1.48
CA ARG A 29 -7.05 -11.55 1.39
C ARG A 29 -6.60 -12.10 2.74
N TRP A 30 -6.33 -13.39 2.79
CA TRP A 30 -5.84 -14.08 3.98
C TRP A 30 -4.32 -14.27 3.95
N ARG A 31 -3.68 -14.16 5.11
CA ARG A 31 -2.27 -14.49 5.31
C ARG A 31 -2.11 -15.47 6.47
N TYR A 32 -1.40 -16.56 6.18
CA TYR A 32 -0.99 -17.58 7.14
C TYR A 32 0.54 -17.57 7.23
N THR A 33 1.07 -17.95 8.40
CA THR A 33 2.51 -18.06 8.65
C THR A 33 2.82 -19.53 8.88
N THR A 34 3.90 -20.05 8.29
CA THR A 34 4.36 -21.43 8.51
C THR A 34 5.87 -21.40 8.74
N TYR A 35 6.36 -22.29 9.61
CA TYR A 35 7.79 -22.42 9.94
C TYR A 35 8.38 -23.75 9.42
N MET A 36 7.77 -24.31 8.37
CA MET A 36 8.28 -25.46 7.59
C MET A 36 8.76 -26.66 8.44
N GLY A 37 7.97 -27.06 9.44
CA GLY A 37 8.25 -28.23 10.29
C GLY A 37 8.63 -27.87 11.73
N GLU A 38 8.91 -26.60 12.01
CA GLU A 38 9.11 -26.11 13.38
C GLU A 38 7.79 -25.64 14.00
N SER A 39 7.59 -25.95 15.29
CA SER A 39 6.47 -25.38 16.05
C SER A 39 6.86 -24.00 16.57
N HIS A 40 6.14 -22.97 16.15
CA HIS A 40 6.38 -21.60 16.59
C HIS A 40 5.08 -20.95 17.07
N PRO A 41 5.08 -20.24 18.21
CA PRO A 41 3.85 -19.66 18.78
C PRO A 41 3.14 -18.66 17.86
N ALA A 42 3.88 -17.98 16.98
CA ALA A 42 3.30 -17.07 15.98
C ALA A 42 2.65 -17.78 14.79
N GLU A 43 2.80 -19.09 14.64
CA GLU A 43 2.21 -19.87 13.55
C GLU A 43 0.67 -19.80 13.59
N LYS A 44 0.06 -19.77 14.78
CA LYS A 44 -1.40 -19.74 14.93
C LYS A 44 -2.05 -18.46 14.42
N LYS A 45 -1.29 -17.37 14.28
CA LYS A 45 -1.78 -16.05 13.88
C LYS A 45 -2.29 -16.06 12.44
N VAL A 46 -3.52 -15.60 12.27
CA VAL A 46 -4.13 -15.37 10.95
C VAL A 46 -4.37 -13.88 10.76
N VAL A 47 -4.12 -13.37 9.55
CA VAL A 47 -4.41 -11.98 9.18
C VAL A 47 -5.38 -11.96 8.01
N VAL A 48 -6.41 -11.12 8.11
CA VAL A 48 -7.33 -10.79 7.02
C VAL A 48 -7.12 -9.35 6.59
N GLN A 49 -7.18 -9.10 5.30
CA GLN A 49 -7.11 -7.78 4.69
C GLN A 49 -8.18 -7.66 3.61
N PHE A 50 -8.88 -6.52 3.56
CA PHE A 50 -9.88 -6.21 2.55
C PHE A 50 -10.01 -4.70 2.36
N ALA A 51 -10.53 -4.28 1.20
CA ALA A 51 -10.89 -2.88 0.96
C ALA A 51 -12.36 -2.65 1.35
N PRO A 52 -12.69 -1.55 2.05
CA PRO A 52 -14.08 -1.20 2.33
C PRO A 52 -14.95 -1.06 1.07
N ASP A 53 -14.36 -0.60 -0.03
CA ASP A 53 -15.07 -0.34 -1.29
C ASP A 53 -15.51 -1.65 -2.00
N ASP A 54 -14.73 -2.72 -1.86
CA ASP A 54 -15.03 -4.03 -2.47
C ASP A 54 -16.29 -4.68 -1.85
N LEU A 55 -16.74 -4.22 -0.68
CA LEU A 55 -17.93 -4.74 0.01
C LEU A 55 -19.25 -4.26 -0.60
N LYS A 56 -19.22 -3.36 -1.60
CA LYS A 56 -20.40 -2.82 -2.30
C LYS A 56 -21.44 -2.22 -1.33
N LEU A 57 -20.96 -1.57 -0.27
CA LEU A 57 -21.79 -0.82 0.69
C LEU A 57 -22.14 0.57 0.14
N THR A 58 -23.17 1.21 0.69
CA THR A 58 -23.45 2.61 0.35
C THR A 58 -22.36 3.53 0.91
N PRO A 59 -22.12 4.73 0.35
CA PRO A 59 -21.06 5.62 0.82
C PRO A 59 -21.12 5.92 2.33
N VAL A 60 -22.33 6.12 2.87
CA VAL A 60 -22.55 6.34 4.31
C VAL A 60 -22.15 5.11 5.13
N GLN A 61 -22.53 3.91 4.68
CA GLN A 61 -22.18 2.65 5.34
C GLN A 61 -20.66 2.37 5.27
N THR A 62 -20.02 2.68 4.14
CA THR A 62 -18.56 2.56 3.97
C THR A 62 -17.82 3.48 4.92
N VAL A 63 -18.25 4.75 5.04
CA VAL A 63 -17.67 5.70 5.98
C VAL A 63 -17.88 5.24 7.43
N LYS A 64 -19.07 4.74 7.76
CA LYS A 64 -19.35 4.12 9.07
C LYS A 64 -18.43 2.93 9.35
N LEU A 65 -18.24 2.03 8.37
CA LEU A 65 -17.32 0.90 8.51
C LEU A 65 -15.88 1.38 8.79
N LYS A 66 -15.38 2.38 8.05
CA LYS A 66 -14.06 2.99 8.25
C LYS A 66 -13.90 3.54 9.68
N LYS A 67 -14.96 4.10 10.26
CA LYS A 67 -14.97 4.57 11.67
C LYS A 67 -14.95 3.41 12.66
N LEU A 68 -15.78 2.37 12.45
CA LEU A 68 -15.87 1.21 13.35
C LEU A 68 -14.57 0.42 13.47
N VAL A 69 -13.82 0.27 12.36
CA VAL A 69 -12.55 -0.46 12.37
C VAL A 69 -11.43 0.30 13.08
N GLY A 70 -11.53 1.63 13.15
CA GLY A 70 -10.61 2.54 13.83
C GLY A 70 -9.16 2.40 13.33
N PRO A 71 -8.18 2.13 14.22
CA PRO A 71 -6.76 2.11 13.87
C PRO A 71 -6.35 0.97 12.92
N ARG A 72 -7.28 0.04 12.63
CA ARG A 72 -7.07 -1.08 11.71
C ARG A 72 -7.21 -0.65 10.24
N TYR A 73 -7.79 0.52 9.99
CA TYR A 73 -7.89 1.13 8.67
C TYR A 73 -6.61 1.88 8.33
N ASN A 74 -6.07 1.66 7.13
CA ASN A 74 -4.97 2.46 6.61
C ASN A 74 -5.48 3.48 5.57
N PRO A 75 -5.43 4.80 5.85
CA PRO A 75 -5.90 5.83 4.94
C PRO A 75 -5.05 6.01 3.67
N GLU A 76 -3.78 5.59 3.67
CA GLU A 76 -2.92 5.70 2.47
C GLU A 76 -3.23 4.63 1.42
N THR A 77 -3.62 3.44 1.86
CA THR A 77 -3.88 2.29 0.96
C THR A 77 -5.36 1.97 0.80
N ASP A 78 -6.23 2.59 1.61
CA ASP A 78 -7.66 2.26 1.73
C ASP A 78 -7.93 0.78 2.04
N LEU A 79 -7.11 0.21 2.94
CA LEU A 79 -7.22 -1.20 3.32
C LEU A 79 -7.42 -1.33 4.82
N VAL A 80 -8.33 -2.23 5.19
CA VAL A 80 -8.53 -2.67 6.57
C VAL A 80 -7.70 -3.93 6.79
N LYS A 81 -6.89 -3.96 7.85
CA LYS A 81 -6.07 -5.11 8.21
C LYS A 81 -6.36 -5.53 9.65
N ILE A 82 -6.82 -6.77 9.83
CA ILE A 82 -7.18 -7.33 11.13
C ILE A 82 -6.46 -8.66 11.31
N SER A 83 -5.94 -8.92 12.51
CA SER A 83 -5.32 -10.20 12.83
C SER A 83 -5.90 -10.80 14.10
N CYS A 84 -5.92 -12.13 14.18
CA CYS A 84 -6.30 -12.87 15.38
C CYS A 84 -5.28 -13.99 15.64
N GLU A 85 -4.87 -14.10 16.91
CA GLU A 85 -3.98 -15.15 17.43
C GLU A 85 -4.43 -15.65 18.81
N SER A 86 -5.70 -15.39 19.16
CA SER A 86 -6.28 -15.70 20.48
C SER A 86 -6.55 -17.19 20.68
N TYR A 87 -6.81 -17.93 19.60
CA TYR A 87 -7.10 -19.36 19.63
C TYR A 87 -5.87 -20.18 19.25
N GLU A 88 -5.88 -21.45 19.65
CA GLU A 88 -4.76 -22.38 19.45
C GLU A 88 -4.56 -22.70 17.96
N HIS A 89 -5.64 -22.94 17.24
CA HIS A 89 -5.57 -23.36 15.84
C HIS A 89 -5.83 -22.21 14.87
N GLN A 90 -5.05 -22.15 13.78
CA GLN A 90 -5.26 -21.19 12.68
C GLN A 90 -6.70 -21.22 12.15
N ALA A 91 -7.32 -22.41 12.06
CA ALA A 91 -8.70 -22.55 11.60
C ALA A 91 -9.71 -21.83 12.52
N GLN A 92 -9.50 -21.85 13.84
CA GLN A 92 -10.33 -21.14 14.81
C GLN A 92 -10.13 -19.62 14.69
N ASN A 93 -8.87 -19.17 14.60
CA ASN A 93 -8.54 -17.76 14.40
C ASN A 93 -9.14 -17.22 13.09
N LYS A 94 -9.09 -18.00 12.00
CA LYS A 94 -9.74 -17.66 10.73
C LYS A 94 -11.26 -17.55 10.88
N ARG A 95 -11.89 -18.56 11.50
CA ARG A 95 -13.36 -18.59 11.69
C ARG A 95 -13.85 -17.39 12.51
N TYR A 96 -13.10 -17.04 13.56
CA TYR A 96 -13.39 -15.85 14.34
C TYR A 96 -13.31 -14.57 13.50
N LEU A 97 -12.25 -14.42 12.69
CA LEU A 97 -12.11 -13.27 11.81
C LEU A 97 -13.21 -13.19 10.74
N THR A 98 -13.68 -14.33 10.23
CA THR A 98 -14.83 -14.36 9.32
C THR A 98 -16.08 -13.80 9.99
N GLY A 99 -16.44 -14.32 11.18
CA GLY A 99 -17.58 -13.80 11.94
C GLY A 99 -17.44 -12.32 12.29
N LEU A 100 -16.23 -11.88 12.68
CA LEU A 100 -15.96 -10.47 12.95
C LEU A 100 -16.18 -9.57 11.72
N VAL A 101 -15.78 -10.02 10.54
CA VAL A 101 -16.02 -9.27 9.29
C VAL A 101 -17.52 -9.20 8.99
N ASP A 102 -18.25 -10.30 9.17
CA ASP A 102 -19.71 -10.33 9.01
C ASP A 102 -20.40 -9.36 9.99
N ASP A 103 -19.97 -9.36 11.25
CA ASP A 103 -20.47 -8.45 12.30
C ASP A 103 -20.17 -6.98 11.97
N LEU A 104 -18.98 -6.68 11.43
CA LEU A 104 -18.61 -5.33 10.99
C LEU A 104 -19.49 -4.87 9.82
N ILE A 105 -19.78 -5.75 8.86
CA ILE A 105 -20.67 -5.46 7.74
C ILE A 105 -22.10 -5.25 8.23
N ALA A 106 -22.58 -6.08 9.15
CA ALA A 106 -23.91 -5.96 9.74
C ALA A 106 -24.04 -4.63 10.52
N ALA A 107 -23.06 -4.30 11.35
CA ALA A 107 -23.01 -3.05 12.08
C ALA A 107 -22.94 -1.83 11.16
N ALA A 108 -22.19 -1.90 10.05
CA ALA A 108 -22.15 -0.84 9.05
C ALA A 108 -23.51 -0.63 8.36
N LYS A 109 -24.28 -1.69 8.13
CA LYS A 109 -25.61 -1.64 7.51
C LYS A 109 -26.73 -1.20 8.47
N ASP A 110 -26.53 -1.28 9.78
CA ASP A 110 -27.52 -0.87 10.79
C ASP A 110 -27.85 0.64 10.65
N PRO A 111 -29.12 1.02 10.41
CA PRO A 111 -29.53 2.41 10.24
C PRO A 111 -29.70 3.17 11.57
N LYS A 112 -29.57 2.52 12.73
CA LYS A 112 -29.82 3.14 14.04
C LYS A 112 -28.95 4.38 14.31
N ASP A 113 -27.68 4.31 13.92
CA ASP A 113 -26.71 5.39 14.07
C ASP A 113 -25.73 5.36 12.89
N THR A 114 -25.68 6.42 12.09
CA THR A 114 -24.82 6.51 10.90
C THR A 114 -23.43 7.07 11.22
N PHE A 115 -23.23 7.61 12.43
CA PHE A 115 -22.02 8.31 12.86
C PHE A 115 -21.61 9.47 11.94
N GLU A 116 -22.53 10.10 11.20
CA GLU A 116 -22.19 11.18 10.26
C GLU A 116 -21.61 12.43 10.94
N ASP A 117 -22.03 12.67 12.17
CA ASP A 117 -21.56 13.74 13.05
C ASP A 117 -20.08 13.56 13.48
N VAL A 118 -19.59 12.33 13.54
CA VAL A 118 -18.22 12.02 13.93
C VAL A 118 -17.30 12.04 12.70
N PRO A 119 -16.26 12.89 12.62
CA PRO A 119 -15.30 12.84 11.53
C PRO A 119 -14.45 11.56 11.57
N LEU A 120 -13.94 11.13 10.42
CA LEU A 120 -13.03 9.97 10.36
C LEU A 120 -11.69 10.34 11.03
N ASP A 121 -11.37 9.65 12.14
CA ASP A 121 -10.09 9.84 12.81
C ASP A 121 -8.95 9.11 12.08
N LEU A 122 -7.93 9.86 11.69
CA LEU A 122 -6.75 9.37 10.98
C LEU A 122 -5.45 9.56 11.78
N ARG A 123 -5.54 9.96 13.06
CA ARG A 123 -4.38 10.30 13.89
C ARG A 123 -3.44 9.11 14.15
N HIS A 124 -3.95 7.88 14.02
CA HIS A 124 -3.16 6.66 14.18
C HIS A 124 -2.18 6.42 13.03
N HIS A 125 -2.40 7.03 11.86
CA HIS A 125 -1.56 6.82 10.67
C HIS A 125 -0.81 8.09 10.28
N ARG A 126 0.51 8.06 10.40
CA ARG A 126 1.36 9.18 9.97
C ARG A 126 1.68 9.05 8.48
N ILE A 127 1.10 9.94 7.69
CA ILE A 127 1.40 10.04 6.26
C ILE A 127 2.82 10.56 6.07
N LYS A 128 3.63 9.85 5.29
CA LYS A 128 5.00 10.26 4.96
C LYS A 128 5.02 10.85 3.56
N GLU A 129 5.31 12.14 3.47
CA GLU A 129 5.52 12.80 2.19
C GLU A 129 6.76 12.22 1.50
N LYS A 130 6.57 11.78 0.24
CA LYS A 130 7.65 11.25 -0.59
C LYS A 130 8.10 12.36 -1.55
N PRO A 131 9.30 12.92 -1.38
CA PRO A 131 9.80 13.93 -2.31
C PRO A 131 9.89 13.30 -3.71
N ARG A 132 9.50 14.07 -4.72
CA ARG A 132 9.57 13.66 -6.13
C ARG A 132 10.59 14.52 -6.85
N PHE A 133 11.23 13.94 -7.85
CA PHE A 133 12.12 14.71 -8.72
C PHE A 133 11.33 15.85 -9.38
N PRO A 134 11.77 17.12 -9.23
CA PRO A 134 11.10 18.27 -9.84
C PRO A 134 10.93 18.07 -11.34
N LYS A 135 9.74 18.37 -11.85
CA LYS A 135 9.47 18.19 -13.29
C LYS A 135 10.26 19.21 -14.10
N GLU A 136 10.51 20.38 -13.53
CA GLU A 136 11.24 21.50 -14.13
C GLU A 136 12.72 21.16 -14.38
N TRP A 137 13.29 20.23 -13.61
CA TRP A 137 14.69 19.81 -13.76
C TRP A 137 14.89 18.71 -14.80
N ARG A 138 13.81 18.23 -15.40
CA ARG A 138 13.91 17.25 -16.49
C ARG A 138 14.58 17.93 -17.68
N MET A 139 15.64 17.31 -18.20
CA MET A 139 16.39 17.81 -19.35
C MET A 139 15.63 17.59 -20.68
N THR A 140 14.48 18.26 -20.81
CA THR A 140 13.72 18.36 -22.06
C THR A 140 14.48 19.18 -23.09
N MET A 141 14.07 19.12 -24.35
CA MET A 141 14.71 19.92 -25.41
C MET A 141 14.58 21.42 -25.12
N GLU A 142 13.40 21.87 -24.70
CA GLU A 142 13.14 23.25 -24.29
C GLU A 142 14.05 23.68 -23.15
N ARG A 143 14.19 22.86 -22.10
CA ARG A 143 15.06 23.17 -20.97
C ARG A 143 16.53 23.26 -21.38
N ARG A 144 16.98 22.45 -22.34
CA ARG A 144 18.36 22.53 -22.87
C ARG A 144 18.60 23.86 -23.59
N LEU A 145 17.66 24.27 -24.45
CA LEU A 145 17.74 25.55 -25.15
C LEU A 145 17.75 26.72 -24.17
N GLU A 146 16.86 26.70 -23.18
CA GLU A 146 16.80 27.71 -22.11
C GLU A 146 18.14 27.79 -21.33
N LEU A 147 18.72 26.64 -20.97
CA LEU A 147 20.01 26.58 -20.28
C LEU A 147 21.15 27.12 -21.15
N ASP A 148 21.13 26.85 -22.46
CA ASP A 148 22.14 27.36 -23.38
C ASP A 148 22.02 28.87 -23.60
N GLU A 149 20.80 29.41 -23.66
CA GLU A 149 20.54 30.85 -23.66
C GLU A 149 21.00 31.52 -22.35
N GLN A 150 20.68 30.93 -21.19
CA GLN A 150 21.11 31.41 -19.89
C GLN A 150 22.64 31.44 -19.77
N ARG A 151 23.33 30.38 -20.24
CA ARG A 151 24.80 30.32 -20.25
C ARG A 151 25.41 31.39 -21.15
N LYS A 152 24.84 31.63 -22.34
CA LYS A 152 25.30 32.68 -23.25
C LYS A 152 25.13 34.07 -22.65
N ALA A 153 23.96 34.36 -22.06
CA ALA A 153 23.68 35.64 -21.42
C ALA A 153 24.63 35.89 -20.23
N ALA A 154 24.89 34.88 -19.41
CA ALA A 154 25.84 34.97 -18.30
C ALA A 154 27.27 35.27 -18.79
N ALA A 155 27.72 34.58 -19.84
CA ALA A 155 29.05 34.81 -20.42
C ALA A 155 29.22 36.24 -20.96
N ILE A 156 28.19 36.80 -21.60
CA ILE A 156 28.19 38.19 -22.08
C ILE A 156 28.29 39.16 -20.89
N ALA A 157 27.46 38.96 -19.87
CA ALA A 157 27.46 39.83 -18.68
C ALA A 157 28.77 39.78 -17.89
N ASP A 158 29.49 38.65 -17.91
CA ASP A 158 30.82 38.54 -17.31
C ASP A 158 31.88 39.27 -18.15
N MET A 159 31.82 39.18 -19.49
CA MET A 159 32.70 39.95 -20.39
C MET A 159 32.51 41.45 -20.21
N GLU A 160 31.27 41.94 -20.16
CA GLU A 160 30.96 43.36 -19.92
C GLU A 160 31.49 43.84 -18.56
N ARG A 161 31.38 43.02 -17.51
CA ARG A 161 31.94 43.34 -16.19
C ARG A 161 33.46 43.35 -16.18
N ALA A 162 34.11 42.47 -16.95
CA ALA A 162 35.55 42.46 -17.11
C ALA A 162 36.05 43.70 -17.87
N GLU A 163 35.38 44.08 -18.97
CA GLU A 163 35.70 45.31 -19.72
C GLU A 163 35.47 46.57 -18.88
N GLY A 164 34.42 46.59 -18.06
CA GLY A 164 34.13 47.69 -17.13
C GLY A 164 35.03 47.76 -15.90
N GLY A 165 35.97 46.83 -15.71
CA GLY A 165 36.86 46.77 -14.54
C GLY A 165 36.14 46.52 -13.21
N LEU A 166 34.91 45.99 -13.26
CA LEU A 166 34.05 45.71 -12.10
C LEU A 166 34.12 44.23 -11.68
N LEU A 167 34.93 43.43 -12.36
CA LEU A 167 35.15 42.03 -12.02
C LEU A 167 36.06 41.97 -10.78
N VAL A 168 35.48 41.59 -9.64
CA VAL A 168 36.20 41.46 -8.37
C VAL A 168 36.92 40.11 -8.34
N ASP A 169 38.25 40.13 -8.21
CA ASP A 169 39.11 38.98 -7.93
C ASP A 169 39.62 39.14 -6.48
N GLY A 170 39.40 38.14 -5.63
CA GLY A 170 39.57 38.24 -4.16
C GLY A 170 40.18 37.00 -3.54
#